data_AF-A0A3C0QZB3-F1
#
_entry.id   AF-A0A3C0QZB3-F1
#
_cell.length_a   1.000
_cell.length_b   1.000
_cell.length_c   1.000
_cell.angle_alpha   90.00
_cell.angle_beta   90.00
_cell.angle_gamma   90.00
#
_symmetry.space_group_name_H-M   'P 1'
#
loop_
_entity.id
_entity.type
_entity.pdbx_description
1 polymer ?
#
loop_
_entity_poly.entity_id
_entity_poly.type
_entity_poly.pdbx_seq_one_letter_code
_entity_poly.pdbx_strand_id
1 'polypeptide(L)'
;MITIFNFLSDSFKLNRFNDTGFLVARLFVNKDKFFLVEGKHQTGFYFNQFMPAPITRNDLRNILESAMSYSIDFDLLVPPYDLVKETTVGNMLESSLNNRMKTSKRMGFKFQADHDQQKNGG
;
A
#
# COMPACT_ATOMS: atom_id res chain seq x y z
N MET A 1 0.97 -5.96 -16.36
CA MET A 1 0.92 -4.92 -15.32
C MET A 1 2.15 -5.08 -14.45
N ILE A 2 2.80 -3.97 -14.11
CA ILE A 2 3.98 -3.91 -13.22
C ILE A 2 3.61 -3.02 -12.04
N THR A 3 3.87 -3.47 -10.83
CA THR A 3 3.57 -2.74 -9.58
C THR A 3 4.87 -2.33 -8.90
N ILE A 4 4.93 -1.09 -8.43
CA ILE A 4 6.08 -0.53 -7.74
C ILE A 4 5.67 -0.25 -6.28
N PHE A 5 6.35 -0.89 -5.34
CA PHE A 5 6.10 -0.77 -3.91
C PHE A 5 7.29 -0.13 -3.20
N ASN A 6 7.02 0.73 -2.23
CA ASN A 6 7.99 1.22 -1.26
C ASN A 6 7.90 0.38 0.02
N PHE A 7 9.04 -0.17 0.45
CA PHE A 7 9.19 -0.95 1.65
C PHE A 7 10.40 -0.42 2.43
N LEU A 8 10.35 -0.50 3.76
CA LEU A 8 11.54 -0.21 4.56
C LEU A 8 12.64 -1.24 4.25
N SER A 9 13.86 -0.77 4.03
CA SER A 9 14.97 -1.66 3.67
C SER A 9 15.23 -2.72 4.76
N ASP A 10 15.01 -2.37 6.03
CA ASP A 10 15.18 -3.26 7.17
C ASP A 10 14.14 -4.37 7.24
N SER A 11 12.96 -4.19 6.62
CA SER A 11 11.95 -5.24 6.52
C SER A 11 12.50 -6.47 5.80
N PHE A 12 13.28 -6.26 4.74
CA PHE A 12 13.95 -7.35 4.02
C PHE A 12 15.16 -7.88 4.78
N LYS A 13 16.03 -6.99 5.28
CA LYS A 13 17.26 -7.42 6.00
C LYS A 13 16.95 -8.29 7.21
N LEU A 14 15.85 -8.01 7.90
CA LEU A 14 15.47 -8.69 9.14
C LEU A 14 14.32 -9.68 8.95
N ASN A 15 13.93 -9.98 7.71
CA ASN A 15 12.82 -10.88 7.38
C ASN A 15 11.54 -10.54 8.15
N ARG A 16 11.21 -9.25 8.28
CA ARG A 16 9.96 -8.79 8.93
C ARG A 16 8.81 -8.95 7.94
N PHE A 17 8.31 -10.17 7.80
CA PHE A 17 7.27 -10.56 6.82
C PHE A 17 5.96 -9.76 6.88
N ASN A 18 5.76 -8.97 7.93
CA ASN A 18 4.50 -8.31 8.23
C ASN A 18 4.61 -6.79 8.21
N ASP A 19 5.79 -6.28 7.88
CA ASP A 19 5.99 -4.88 7.59
C ASP A 19 5.20 -4.54 6.32
N THR A 20 4.52 -3.41 6.36
CA THR A 20 3.64 -2.97 5.28
C THR A 20 4.45 -2.29 4.19
N GLY A 21 4.25 -2.70 2.94
CA GLY A 21 4.71 -1.97 1.76
C GLY A 21 3.60 -1.10 1.20
N PHE A 22 3.97 0.08 0.71
CA PHE A 22 3.03 1.02 0.11
C PHE A 22 3.14 0.98 -1.41
N LEU A 23 2.02 0.81 -2.09
CA LEU A 23 1.98 0.90 -3.55
C LEU A 23 2.25 2.35 -3.96
N VAL A 24 3.37 2.56 -4.64
CA VAL A 24 3.80 3.89 -5.12
C VAL A 24 3.25 4.15 -6.51
N ALA A 25 3.38 3.16 -7.40
CA ALA A 25 2.92 3.29 -8.77
C ALA A 25 2.54 1.95 -9.42
N ARG A 26 1.74 2.03 -10.49
CA ARG A 26 1.42 0.92 -11.39
C ARG A 26 1.73 1.34 -12.82
N LEU A 27 2.38 0.45 -13.56
CA LEU A 27 2.67 0.59 -14.98
C LEU A 27 1.91 -0.48 -15.76
N PHE A 28 1.07 -0.05 -16.69
CA PHE A 28 0.40 -0.92 -17.65
C PHE A 28 1.08 -0.73 -19.01
N VAL A 29 1.38 -1.83 -19.69
CA VAL A 29 1.96 -1.83 -21.04
C VAL A 29 1.14 -2.81 -21.87
N ASN A 30 0.66 -2.38 -23.02
CA ASN A 30 -0.07 -3.24 -23.94
C ASN A 30 0.87 -3.99 -24.90
N LYS A 31 0.31 -4.86 -25.76
CA LYS A 31 1.09 -5.64 -26.74
C LYS A 31 1.87 -4.76 -27.75
N ASP A 32 1.34 -3.57 -28.03
CA ASP A 32 1.91 -2.58 -28.96
C ASP A 32 2.87 -1.62 -28.25
N LYS A 33 3.23 -1.92 -26.99
CA LYS A 33 4.14 -1.16 -26.11
C LYS A 33 3.67 0.23 -25.69
N PHE A 34 2.43 0.62 -25.98
CA PHE A 34 1.86 1.81 -25.36
C PHE A 34 1.62 1.57 -23.88
N PHE A 35 1.77 2.62 -23.08
CA PHE A 35 1.79 2.47 -21.63
C PHE A 35 0.98 3.54 -20.89
N LEU A 36 0.58 3.20 -19.67
CA LEU A 36 -0.20 4.01 -18.72
C LEU A 36 0.48 3.89 -17.35
N VAL A 37 0.63 5.00 -16.63
CA VAL A 37 1.23 5.03 -15.30
C VAL A 37 0.26 5.67 -14.31
N GLU A 38 -0.02 4.96 -13.22
CA GLU A 38 -0.83 5.47 -12.12
C GLU A 38 0.03 5.57 -10.86
N GLY A 39 -0.09 6.67 -10.10
CA GLY A 39 0.65 6.87 -8.85
C GLY A 39 0.10 8.04 -8.03
N LYS A 40 0.54 8.15 -6.76
CA LYS A 40 0.17 9.25 -5.86
C LYS A 40 1.24 10.36 -5.99
N HIS A 41 0.80 11.63 -5.97
CA HIS A 41 1.54 12.88 -6.26
C HIS A 41 1.62 13.34 -7.73
N GLN A 42 1.23 14.61 -7.91
CA GLN A 42 0.71 15.25 -9.11
C GLN A 42 1.76 15.96 -9.99
N THR A 43 3.06 15.82 -9.74
CA THR A 43 4.05 16.73 -10.36
C THR A 43 4.75 16.20 -11.61
N GLY A 44 4.60 14.92 -11.97
CA GLY A 44 5.26 14.36 -13.17
C GLY A 44 4.47 13.34 -14.00
N PHE A 45 3.40 12.74 -13.46
CA PHE A 45 2.69 11.62 -14.11
C PHE A 45 1.17 11.79 -14.18
N TYR A 46 0.69 12.86 -14.80
CA TYR A 46 -0.70 12.83 -15.29
C TYR A 46 -0.78 12.02 -16.58
N PHE A 47 -0.65 10.71 -16.44
CA PHE A 47 -1.00 9.75 -17.48
C PHE A 47 -2.20 8.95 -16.99
N ASN A 48 -3.35 9.61 -16.84
CA ASN A 48 -4.65 8.92 -16.74
C ASN A 48 -5.11 8.37 -18.11
N GLN A 49 -4.23 8.42 -19.10
CA GLN A 49 -4.46 7.96 -20.46
C GLN A 49 -3.18 7.28 -20.99
N PHE A 50 -3.36 6.37 -21.94
CA PHE A 50 -2.23 5.77 -22.63
C PHE A 50 -1.43 6.83 -23.36
N MET A 51 -0.10 6.71 -23.25
CA MET A 51 0.80 7.58 -23.98
C MET A 51 0.62 7.40 -25.49
N PRO A 52 0.75 8.48 -26.29
CA PRO A 52 0.60 8.42 -27.74
C PRO A 52 1.79 7.76 -28.45
N ALA A 53 2.83 7.38 -27.71
CA ALA A 53 4.04 6.74 -28.21
C ALA A 53 4.36 5.44 -27.43
N PRO A 54 4.98 4.45 -28.07
CA PRO A 54 5.51 3.27 -27.39
C PRO A 54 6.51 3.62 -26.29
N ILE A 55 6.52 2.83 -25.22
CA ILE A 55 7.42 3.03 -24.09
C ILE A 55 8.89 2.95 -24.50
N THR A 56 9.67 3.94 -24.07
CA THR A 56 11.11 3.99 -24.28
C THR A 56 11.87 3.68 -23.01
N ARG A 57 13.18 3.44 -23.16
CA ARG A 57 14.09 3.29 -22.02
C ARG A 57 14.20 4.59 -21.19
N ASN A 58 13.99 5.75 -21.81
CA ASN A 58 13.98 7.03 -21.12
C ASN A 58 12.72 7.17 -20.24
N ASP A 59 11.57 6.77 -20.76
CA ASP A 59 10.31 6.77 -19.99
C ASP A 59 10.42 5.88 -18.76
N LEU A 60 11.00 4.68 -18.91
CA LEU A 60 11.25 3.78 -17.78
C LEU A 60 12.17 4.39 -16.72
N ARG A 61 13.21 5.13 -17.14
CA ARG A 61 14.09 5.85 -16.20
C ARG A 61 13.32 6.91 -15.43
N ASN A 62 12.57 7.75 -16.14
CA ASN A 62 11.76 8.80 -15.54
C ASN A 62 10.75 8.23 -14.53
N ILE A 63 10.08 7.10 -14.87
CA ILE A 63 9.17 6.37 -13.98
C ILE A 63 9.87 5.94 -12.69
N LEU A 64 11.05 5.33 -12.80
CA LEU A 64 11.80 4.87 -11.64
C LEU A 64 12.29 6.03 -10.78
N GLU A 65 12.89 7.05 -11.39
CA GLU A 65 13.41 8.23 -10.69
C GLU A 65 12.32 8.93 -9.89
N SER A 66 11.18 9.17 -10.53
CA SER A 66 10.03 9.80 -9.88
C SER A 66 9.42 8.93 -8.78
N ALA A 67 9.36 7.60 -8.96
CA ALA A 67 8.90 6.68 -7.91
C ALA A 67 9.86 6.67 -6.70
N MET A 68 11.16 6.76 -6.94
CA MET A 68 12.18 6.89 -5.88
C MET A 68 12.05 8.24 -5.16
N SER A 69 11.92 9.35 -5.88
CA SER A 69 11.69 10.67 -5.28
C SER A 69 10.44 10.67 -4.40
N TYR A 70 9.32 10.14 -4.91
CA TYR A 70 8.11 9.98 -4.11
C TYR A 70 8.34 9.13 -2.85
N SER A 71 9.09 8.04 -2.97
CA SER A 71 9.35 7.15 -1.83
C SER A 71 10.17 7.84 -0.73
N ILE A 72 11.07 8.74 -1.10
CA ILE A 72 11.86 9.56 -0.16
C ILE A 72 10.95 10.59 0.53
N ASP A 73 10.09 11.28 -0.22
CA ASP A 73 9.18 12.29 0.34
C ASP A 73 8.09 11.67 1.24
N PHE A 74 7.66 10.45 0.90
CA PHE A 74 6.60 9.73 1.62
C PHE A 74 7.06 9.14 2.96
N ASP A 75 8.36 8.94 3.19
CA ASP A 75 8.89 8.32 4.42
C ASP A 75 8.54 9.14 5.70
N LEU A 76 8.22 10.42 5.55
CA LEU A 76 7.85 11.34 6.63
C LEU A 76 6.35 11.51 6.85
N LEU A 77 5.50 10.59 6.38
CA LEU A 77 4.05 10.72 6.51
C LEU A 77 3.58 10.43 7.95
N VAL A 78 3.87 11.37 8.85
CA VAL A 78 3.33 11.40 10.21
C VAL A 78 1.92 11.96 10.19
N PRO A 79 0.99 11.39 10.98
CA PRO A 79 -0.32 12.01 11.17
C PRO A 79 -0.15 13.43 11.75
N PRO A 80 -1.03 14.38 11.39
CA PRO A 80 -1.02 15.73 11.97
C PRO A 80 -0.93 15.67 13.49
N TYR A 81 -0.03 16.47 14.08
CA TYR A 81 0.25 16.45 15.51
C TYR A 81 -1.03 16.55 16.36
N ASP A 82 -1.95 17.43 15.99
CA ASP A 82 -3.20 17.64 16.72
C ASP A 82 -4.12 16.41 16.76
N LEU A 83 -4.00 15.49 15.80
CA LEU A 83 -4.76 14.24 15.76
C LEU A 83 -4.14 13.15 16.63
N VAL A 84 -2.88 13.29 17.06
CA VAL A 84 -2.15 12.27 17.83
C VAL A 84 -1.55 12.78 19.14
N LYS A 85 -1.79 14.05 19.50
CA LYS A 85 -1.25 14.68 20.71
C LYS A 85 -1.71 14.00 22.01
N GLU A 86 -2.86 13.32 21.99
CA GLU A 86 -3.42 12.62 23.13
C GLU A 86 -3.76 11.17 22.74
N THR A 87 -3.33 10.21 23.56
CA THR A 87 -3.64 8.79 23.39
C THR A 87 -3.82 8.13 24.76
N THR A 88 -4.61 7.06 24.82
CA THR A 88 -4.83 6.32 26.07
C THR A 88 -3.83 5.16 26.19
N VAL A 89 -3.61 4.68 27.43
CA VAL A 89 -2.82 3.46 27.68
C VAL A 89 -3.40 2.26 26.93
N GLY A 90 -4.73 2.16 26.84
CA GLY A 90 -5.43 1.11 26.09
C GLY A 90 -5.08 1.12 24.60
N ASN A 91 -5.13 2.30 23.95
CA ASN A 91 -4.77 2.45 22.53
C ASN A 91 -3.30 2.06 22.28
N MET A 92 -2.41 2.35 23.23
CA MET A 92 -1.00 1.99 23.12
C MET A 92 -0.79 0.47 23.22
N LEU A 93 -1.48 -0.19 24.15
CA LEU A 93 -1.45 -1.65 24.29
C LEU A 93 -2.04 -2.34 23.06
N GLU A 94 -3.17 -1.85 22.54
CA GLU A 94 -3.80 -2.39 21.32
C GLU A 94 -2.91 -2.22 20.09
N SER A 95 -2.29 -1.06 19.92
CA SER A 95 -1.34 -0.81 18.82
C SER A 95 -0.14 -1.75 18.90
N SER A 96 0.39 -1.97 20.11
CA SER A 96 1.48 -2.93 20.37
C SER A 96 1.05 -4.37 20.08
N LEU A 97 -0.17 -4.75 20.48
CA LEU A 97 -0.76 -6.05 20.18
C LEU A 97 -1.01 -6.23 18.68
N ASN A 98 -1.49 -5.22 17.96
CA ASN A 98 -1.70 -5.27 16.52
C ASN A 98 -0.38 -5.38 15.74
N ASN A 99 0.67 -4.69 16.20
CA ASN A 99 2.02 -4.85 15.63
C ASN A 99 2.57 -6.27 15.89
N ARG A 100 2.22 -6.90 17.01
CA ARG A 100 2.56 -8.29 17.32
C ARG A 100 1.66 -9.31 16.59
N MET A 101 0.37 -9.02 16.41
CA MET A 101 -0.60 -9.93 15.75
C MET A 101 -0.40 -9.97 14.24
N LYS A 102 0.06 -8.85 13.63
CA LYS A 102 0.49 -8.86 12.23
C LYS A 102 1.55 -9.92 11.97
N THR A 103 2.33 -10.38 12.96
CA THR A 103 3.34 -11.45 12.78
C THR A 103 2.90 -12.87 13.12
N SER A 104 1.70 -13.08 13.65
CA SER A 104 1.28 -14.43 14.05
C SER A 104 -0.21 -14.50 14.38
N LYS A 105 -1.06 -14.64 13.36
CA LYS A 105 -2.30 -15.43 13.44
C LYS A 105 -2.91 -15.66 12.05
N ARG A 106 -2.66 -16.84 11.47
CA ARG A 106 -3.76 -17.63 10.90
C ARG A 106 -4.26 -18.51 12.02
N MET A 107 -5.35 -18.12 12.66
CA MET A 107 -6.14 -19.05 13.46
C MET A 107 -7.50 -19.10 12.79
N GLY A 108 -7.68 -20.13 11.96
CA GLY A 108 -8.96 -20.42 11.38
C GLY A 108 -9.95 -20.75 12.49
N PHE A 109 -11.10 -20.11 12.46
CA PHE A 109 -12.35 -20.76 12.76
C PHE A 109 -13.33 -20.30 11.68
N LYS A 110 -13.46 -21.11 10.62
CA LYS A 110 -14.71 -21.14 9.85
C LYS A 110 -15.75 -21.69 10.81
N PHE A 111 -16.62 -20.84 11.34
CA PHE A 111 -17.90 -21.31 11.84
C PHE A 111 -18.80 -21.56 10.64
N GLN A 112 -18.79 -22.81 10.18
CA GLN A 112 -19.89 -23.38 9.43
C GLN A 112 -20.65 -24.27 10.43
N ALA A 113 -21.73 -23.74 10.96
CA ALA A 113 -22.80 -24.51 11.59
C ALA A 113 -24.07 -23.65 11.52
N ASP A 114 -24.95 -24.05 10.62
CA ASP A 114 -26.37 -23.70 10.62
C ASP A 114 -27.00 -23.96 11.99
N HIS A 115 -27.92 -23.08 12.40
CA HIS A 115 -29.24 -23.49 12.88
C HIS A 115 -30.18 -22.26 12.97
N ASP A 116 -31.12 -22.24 12.03
CA ASP A 116 -32.56 -22.00 12.19
C ASP A 116 -33.13 -20.86 13.07
N GLN A 117 -33.80 -19.94 12.35
CA GLN A 117 -35.19 -19.46 12.54
C GLN A 117 -35.68 -18.84 13.88
N GLN A 118 -36.48 -17.78 13.66
CA GLN A 118 -37.43 -17.05 14.55
C GLN A 118 -36.83 -15.87 15.35
N LYS A 119 -37.40 -14.65 15.37
CA LYS A 119 -38.77 -14.17 15.07
C LYS A 119 -38.81 -12.62 15.01
N ASN A 120 -39.67 -12.10 14.12
CA ASN A 120 -40.55 -10.91 14.17
C ASN A 120 -40.11 -9.47 14.54
N GLY A 121 -40.63 -8.52 13.73
CA GLY A 121 -41.00 -7.14 14.08
C GLY A 121 -40.48 -6.11 13.07
N GLY A 122 -41.29 -5.39 12.29
CA GLY A 122 -42.74 -5.27 12.15
C GLY A 122 -43.10 -4.61 10.81
#